data_AF-A0A7Y2WY31-F1
#
_entry.id   AF-A0A7Y2WY31-F1
#
_cell.length_a   1.000
_cell.length_b   1.000
_cell.length_c   1.000
_cell.angle_alpha   90.00
_cell.angle_beta   90.00
_cell.angle_gamma   90.00
#
_symmetry.space_group_name_H-M   'P 1'
#
loop_
_entity.id
_entity.type
_entity.pdbx_description
1 polymer ?
#
loop_
_entity_poly.entity_id
_entity_poly.type
_entity_poly.pdbx_seq_one_letter_code
_entity_poly.pdbx_strand_id
1 'polypeptide(L)'
;MVARAPATVGRDGPLRPTVAAGDEIDRAATAARAHLPGAWTRSKLEAVLSVEKTKALDLIRVWKDRGYVYDITRPANHYAWTNAEEA
;
A
#
# COMPACT_ATOMS: atom_id res chain seq x y z
N MET A 1 -45.85 9.35 30.31
CA MET A 1 -45.28 8.44 29.30
C MET A 1 -44.21 9.21 28.55
N VAL A 2 -42.94 8.84 28.71
CA VAL A 2 -41.78 9.66 28.32
C VAL A 2 -41.41 9.42 26.85
N ALA A 3 -41.25 10.50 26.10
CA ALA A 3 -40.79 10.50 24.72
C ALA A 3 -39.33 10.06 24.61
N ARG A 4 -39.03 9.11 23.71
CA ARG A 4 -37.68 8.62 23.44
C ARG A 4 -37.07 9.49 22.32
N ALA A 5 -36.23 10.44 22.70
CA ALA A 5 -35.42 11.27 21.79
C ALA A 5 -34.08 10.57 21.47
N PRO A 6 -33.42 10.90 20.35
CA PRO A 6 -32.54 10.01 19.58
C PRO A 6 -31.20 9.74 20.26
N ALA A 7 -30.64 8.55 20.00
CA ALA A 7 -29.31 8.17 20.41
C ALA A 7 -28.27 9.16 19.86
N THR A 8 -27.79 10.04 20.73
CA THR A 8 -26.56 10.80 20.55
C THR A 8 -25.41 9.80 20.45
N VAL A 9 -25.02 9.43 19.23
CA VAL A 9 -23.72 8.79 18.99
C VAL A 9 -22.67 9.88 19.12
N GLY A 10 -22.17 10.06 20.34
CA GLY A 10 -20.89 10.69 20.56
C GLY A 10 -19.79 9.76 20.05
N ARG A 11 -19.10 10.19 18.99
CA ARG A 11 -17.65 9.95 18.86
C ARG A 11 -17.02 11.15 18.18
N ASP A 12 -16.56 12.01 19.07
CA ASP A 12 -15.46 12.94 18.89
C ASP A 12 -14.24 12.25 18.24
N GLY A 13 -13.64 12.93 17.28
CA GLY A 13 -12.44 12.52 16.56
C GLY A 13 -12.54 12.98 15.10
N PRO A 14 -11.63 13.83 14.59
CA PRO A 14 -11.63 14.17 13.16
C PRO A 14 -11.55 12.86 12.40
N LEU A 15 -12.55 12.60 11.56
CA LEU A 15 -12.54 11.53 10.58
C LEU A 15 -11.25 11.67 9.80
N ARG A 16 -10.20 10.96 10.22
CA ARG A 16 -8.95 10.84 9.49
C ARG A 16 -9.36 10.41 8.08
N PRO A 17 -9.16 11.24 7.04
CA PRO A 17 -9.35 10.78 5.68
C PRO A 17 -8.10 9.97 5.30
N THR A 18 -7.79 8.90 6.05
CA THR A 18 -6.65 8.01 5.74
C THR A 18 -7.07 6.91 4.77
N VAL A 19 -8.38 6.74 4.52
CA VAL A 19 -8.90 5.72 3.61
C VAL A 19 -8.61 6.05 2.14
N ALA A 20 -8.52 7.34 1.75
CA ALA A 20 -8.24 7.71 0.36
C ALA A 20 -6.79 7.39 -0.07
N ALA A 21 -5.81 7.74 0.77
CA ALA A 21 -4.40 7.44 0.46
C ALA A 21 -4.11 5.93 0.50
N GLY A 22 -4.86 5.17 1.29
CA GLY A 22 -4.69 3.72 1.37
C GLY A 22 -5.05 3.00 0.07
N ASP A 23 -6.11 3.44 -0.62
CA ASP A 23 -6.63 2.82 -1.85
C ASP A 23 -5.68 3.05 -3.04
N GLU A 24 -5.09 4.25 -3.16
CA GLU A 24 -4.15 4.56 -4.24
C GLU A 24 -2.86 3.75 -4.13
N ILE A 25 -2.34 3.56 -2.90
CA ILE A 25 -1.17 2.72 -2.62
C ILE A 25 -1.45 1.26 -2.99
N ASP A 26 -2.66 0.77 -2.68
CA ASP A 26 -3.09 -0.61 -2.94
C ASP A 26 -3.33 -0.87 -4.43
N ARG A 27 -3.95 0.09 -5.12
CA ARG A 27 -4.09 0.07 -6.58
C ARG A 27 -2.75 0.08 -7.27
N ALA A 28 -1.81 0.91 -6.80
CA ALA A 28 -0.46 0.94 -7.34
C ALA A 28 0.27 -0.39 -7.11
N ALA A 29 0.08 -1.03 -5.94
CA ALA A 29 0.64 -2.36 -5.67
C ALA A 29 0.04 -3.42 -6.60
N THR A 30 -1.28 -3.41 -6.78
CA THR A 30 -2.00 -4.34 -7.66
C THR A 30 -1.57 -4.19 -9.12
N ALA A 31 -1.49 -2.95 -9.62
CA ALA A 31 -1.02 -2.66 -10.97
C ALA A 31 0.45 -3.09 -11.14
N ALA A 32 1.31 -2.73 -10.19
CA ALA A 32 2.71 -3.15 -10.21
C ALA A 32 2.84 -4.68 -10.19
N ARG A 33 2.05 -5.38 -9.39
CA ARG A 33 2.05 -6.85 -9.32
C ARG A 33 1.61 -7.52 -10.61
N ALA A 34 0.64 -6.94 -11.33
CA ALA A 34 0.22 -7.43 -12.64
C ALA A 34 1.33 -7.34 -13.70
N HIS A 35 2.19 -6.31 -13.62
CA HIS A 35 3.27 -6.08 -14.60
C HIS A 35 4.65 -6.60 -14.13
N LEU A 36 4.82 -6.84 -12.84
CA LEU A 36 6.08 -7.24 -12.20
C LEU A 36 5.92 -8.59 -11.49
N PRO A 37 5.90 -9.72 -12.22
CA PRO A 37 5.85 -11.04 -11.60
C PRO A 37 7.17 -11.36 -10.89
N GLY A 38 7.09 -12.00 -9.72
CA GLY A 38 8.23 -12.50 -8.95
C GLY A 38 9.13 -11.38 -8.41
N ALA A 39 10.44 -11.49 -8.66
CA ALA A 39 11.43 -10.51 -8.26
C ALA A 39 11.55 -9.39 -9.29
N TRP A 40 11.58 -8.15 -8.82
CA TRP A 40 11.68 -6.94 -9.63
C TRP A 40 12.60 -5.92 -8.98
N THR A 41 13.03 -4.93 -9.74
CA THR A 41 13.90 -3.85 -9.25
C THR A 41 13.14 -2.54 -9.19
N ARG A 42 13.64 -1.59 -8.38
CA ARG A 42 13.10 -0.24 -8.31
C ARG A 42 12.95 0.40 -9.70
N SER A 43 13.95 0.25 -10.57
CA SER A 43 13.91 0.78 -11.94
C SER A 43 12.76 0.22 -12.77
N LYS A 44 12.42 -1.06 -12.56
CA LYS A 44 11.28 -1.70 -13.23
C LYS A 44 9.96 -1.17 -12.69
N LEU A 45 9.88 -0.87 -11.40
CA LEU A 45 8.72 -0.22 -10.79
C LEU A 45 8.52 1.22 -11.29
N GLU A 46 9.60 1.99 -11.38
CA GLU A 46 9.60 3.35 -11.96
C GLU A 46 9.04 3.33 -13.38
N ALA A 47 9.48 2.36 -14.21
CA ALA A 47 9.00 2.21 -15.58
C ALA A 47 7.53 1.77 -15.67
N VAL A 48 7.07 0.86 -14.81
CA VAL A 48 5.69 0.36 -14.81
C VAL A 48 4.70 1.43 -14.37
N LEU A 49 5.01 2.15 -13.29
CA LEU A 49 4.12 3.16 -12.74
C LEU A 49 4.33 4.55 -13.36
N SER A 50 5.35 4.72 -14.20
CA SER A 50 5.78 6.04 -14.72
C SER A 50 5.90 7.08 -13.62
N VAL A 51 6.53 6.70 -12.49
CA VAL A 51 6.73 7.56 -11.32
C VAL A 51 8.20 7.89 -11.13
N GLU A 52 8.45 9.03 -10.48
CA GLU A 52 9.81 9.41 -10.10
C GLU A 52 10.42 8.47 -9.05
N LYS A 53 11.74 8.39 -9.03
CA LYS A 53 12.54 7.58 -8.11
C LYS A 53 12.13 7.74 -6.64
N THR A 54 11.93 8.98 -6.20
CA THR A 54 11.53 9.32 -4.83
C THR A 54 10.17 8.75 -4.48
N LYS A 55 9.21 8.85 -5.40
CA LYS A 55 7.85 8.30 -5.23
C LYS A 55 7.86 6.78 -5.27
N ALA A 56 8.66 6.16 -6.15
CA ALA A 56 8.85 4.71 -6.15
C ALA A 56 9.43 4.20 -4.82
N LEU A 57 10.42 4.89 -4.25
CA LEU A 57 10.99 4.52 -2.94
C LEU A 57 9.98 4.67 -1.80
N ASP A 58 9.15 5.72 -1.83
CA ASP A 58 8.08 5.91 -0.85
C ASP A 58 7.04 4.79 -0.93
N LEU A 59 6.59 4.45 -2.15
CA LEU A 59 5.71 3.30 -2.39
C LEU A 59 6.29 2.00 -1.86
N ILE A 60 7.55 1.69 -2.19
CA ILE A 60 8.23 0.49 -1.71
C ILE A 60 8.31 0.48 -0.18
N ARG A 61 8.58 1.63 0.44
CA ARG A 61 8.65 1.75 1.91
C ARG A 61 7.28 1.46 2.53
N VAL A 62 6.20 2.03 2.00
CA VAL A 62 4.84 1.78 2.48
C VAL A 62 4.43 0.33 2.25
N TRP A 63 4.78 -0.25 1.10
CA TRP A 63 4.49 -1.64 0.79
C TRP A 63 5.25 -2.63 1.67
N LYS A 64 6.49 -2.30 2.05
CA LYS A 64 7.25 -3.07 3.05
C LYS A 64 6.60 -2.97 4.44
N ASP A 65 6.20 -1.78 4.86
CA ASP A 65 5.52 -1.55 6.14
C ASP A 65 4.20 -2.34 6.23
N ARG A 66 3.46 -2.41 5.11
CA ARG A 66 2.23 -3.21 4.98
C ARG A 66 2.45 -4.70 4.75
N GLY A 67 3.69 -5.15 4.55
CA GLY A 67 4.00 -6.54 4.27
C GLY A 67 3.67 -7.03 2.86
N TYR A 68 3.39 -6.13 1.90
CA TYR A 68 3.18 -6.51 0.49
C TYR A 68 4.47 -6.90 -0.23
N VAL A 69 5.61 -6.38 0.21
CA VAL A 69 6.90 -6.53 -0.47
C VAL A 69 8.00 -6.78 0.55
N TYR A 70 8.98 -7.60 0.20
CA TYR A 70 10.21 -7.80 0.97
C TYR A 70 11.46 -7.58 0.11
N ASP A 71 12.58 -7.31 0.79
CA ASP A 71 13.89 -7.09 0.16
C ASP A 71 14.56 -8.44 -0.12
N ILE A 72 15.07 -8.62 -1.34
CA ILE A 72 15.80 -9.82 -1.73
C ILE A 72 17.29 -9.50 -1.65
N THR A 73 17.98 -10.16 -0.74
CA THR A 73 19.32 -9.75 -0.28
C THR A 73 20.38 -9.66 -1.39
N ARG A 74 20.23 -10.33 -2.54
CA ARG A 74 21.09 -10.10 -3.73
C ARG A 74 20.41 -10.43 -5.06
N PRO A 75 20.63 -9.63 -6.12
CA PRO A 75 21.43 -8.39 -6.16
C PRO A 75 20.78 -7.21 -5.40
N ALA A 76 21.58 -6.29 -4.87
CA ALA A 76 21.09 -5.08 -4.20
C ALA A 76 20.09 -4.33 -5.09
N ASN A 77 18.94 -3.92 -4.52
CA ASN A 77 17.78 -3.31 -5.20
C ASN A 77 16.77 -4.28 -5.84
N HIS A 78 16.75 -5.56 -5.43
CA HIS A 78 15.66 -6.48 -5.78
C HIS A 78 14.61 -6.54 -4.68
N TYR A 79 13.36 -6.51 -5.10
CA TYR A 79 12.17 -6.59 -4.28
C TYR A 79 11.29 -7.72 -4.82
N ALA A 80 10.63 -8.46 -3.94
CA ALA A 80 9.64 -9.46 -4.33
C ALA A 80 8.33 -9.20 -3.60
N TRP A 81 7.23 -9.56 -4.26
CA TRP A 81 5.93 -9.58 -3.62
C TRP A 81 5.90 -10.66 -2.55
N THR A 82 5.40 -10.32 -1.37
CA THR A 82 4.99 -11.30 -0.37
C THR A 82 3.75 -11.99 -0.93
N ASN A 83 3.89 -13.21 -1.44
CA ASN A 83 2.74 -13.98 -1.86
C ASN A 83 1.87 -14.25 -0.63
N ALA A 84 0.59 -13.89 -0.70
CA ALA A 84 -0.40 -14.16 0.34
C ALA A 84 -0.73 -15.67 0.49
N GLU A 85 -0.03 -16.56 -0.21
CA GLU A 85 -0.25 -18.00 -0.20
C GLU A 85 0.53 -18.75 0.90
N GLU A 86 1.35 -18.05 1.69
CA GLU A 86 2.10 -18.64 2.82
C GLU A 86 1.61 -18.05 4.17
N ALA A 87 0.29 -17.97 4.37
CA ALA A 87 -0.34 -17.62 5.64
C ALA A 87 -1.48 -18.59 5.99
#